data_AF-A0A7C9NW03-F1
#
_entry.id   AF-A0A7C9NW03-F1
#
_cell.length_a   1.000
_cell.length_b   1.000
_cell.length_c   1.000
_cell.angle_alpha   90.00
_cell.angle_beta   90.00
_cell.angle_gamma   90.00
#
_symmetry.space_group_name_H-M   'P 1'
#
loop_
_entity.id
_entity.type
_entity.pdbx_description
1 polymer ?
#
loop_
_entity_poly.entity_id
_entity_poly.type
_entity_poly.pdbx_seq_one_letter_code
_entity_poly.pdbx_strand_id
1 'polypeptide(L)'
;MWKRFYKLPLYLKFLVLLLPILVVSTSALSLFFYLHLKDRVYYSSWQRLELFSLELDWVGKFVKHHLRPALFELIHDRKLILSEETLQFISTTRVRKALFFEVQKKYSDLIFERMSPYPLNPENQLKEYAKDVYRQFLEN
;
A
#
# COMPACT_ATOMS: atom_id res chain seq x y z
N MET A 1 -24.41 41.39 -20.40
CA MET A 1 -23.01 40.92 -20.49
C MET A 1 -22.40 41.06 -21.89
N TRP A 2 -23.14 40.77 -22.98
CA TRP A 2 -22.63 40.83 -24.36
C TRP A 2 -22.27 42.23 -24.90
N LYS A 3 -22.89 43.32 -24.41
CA LYS A 3 -22.57 44.70 -24.86
C LYS A 3 -21.15 45.17 -24.54
N ARG A 4 -20.45 44.57 -23.56
CA ARG A 4 -19.04 44.88 -23.24
C ARG A 4 -18.04 44.16 -24.16
N PHE A 5 -18.46 43.06 -24.80
CA PHE A 5 -17.58 42.26 -25.66
C PHE A 5 -17.17 43.01 -26.92
N TYR A 6 -18.05 43.83 -27.49
CA TYR A 6 -17.77 44.60 -28.71
C TYR A 6 -16.67 45.65 -28.52
N LYS A 7 -16.52 46.21 -27.31
CA LYS A 7 -15.51 47.24 -26.97
C LYS A 7 -14.11 46.69 -26.67
N LEU A 8 -13.95 45.36 -26.61
CA LEU A 8 -12.65 44.75 -26.33
C LEU A 8 -11.75 44.78 -27.58
N PRO A 9 -10.44 45.03 -27.40
CA PRO A 9 -9.47 44.97 -28.50
C PRO A 9 -9.39 43.53 -29.06
N LEU A 10 -9.04 43.42 -30.35
CA LEU A 10 -9.14 42.19 -31.14
C LEU A 10 -8.38 41.00 -30.49
N TYR A 11 -7.21 41.27 -29.93
CA TYR A 11 -6.39 40.25 -29.24
C TYR A 11 -7.09 39.64 -28.02
N LEU A 12 -7.89 40.43 -27.30
CA LEU A 12 -8.58 40.01 -26.08
C LEU A 12 -9.79 39.14 -26.42
N LYS A 13 -10.49 39.45 -27.52
CA LYS A 13 -11.55 38.59 -28.07
C LYS A 13 -11.01 37.23 -28.51
N PHE A 14 -9.85 37.23 -29.18
CA PHE A 14 -9.17 36.00 -29.59
C PHE A 14 -8.77 35.16 -28.38
N LEU A 15 -8.19 35.78 -27.34
CA LEU A 15 -7.78 35.08 -26.13
C LEU A 15 -8.98 34.46 -25.38
N VAL A 16 -10.10 35.19 -25.26
CA VAL A 16 -11.31 34.67 -24.59
C VAL A 16 -11.97 33.52 -25.36
N LEU A 17 -11.83 33.46 -26.68
CA LEU A 17 -12.28 32.33 -27.50
C LEU A 17 -11.33 31.13 -27.41
N LEU A 18 -10.03 31.39 -27.33
CA LEU A 18 -8.99 30.34 -27.32
C LEU A 18 -8.87 29.64 -25.97
N LEU A 19 -9.09 30.35 -24.87
CA LEU A 19 -8.99 29.83 -23.50
C LEU A 19 -9.91 28.64 -23.21
N PRO A 20 -11.23 28.65 -23.54
CA PRO A 20 -12.08 27.48 -23.34
C PRO A 20 -11.68 26.30 -24.22
N ILE A 21 -11.19 26.53 -25.44
CA ILE A 21 -10.69 25.47 -26.32
C ILE A 21 -9.47 24.78 -25.69
N LEU A 22 -8.53 25.57 -25.16
CA LEU A 22 -7.38 25.05 -24.43
C LEU A 22 -7.80 24.24 -23.20
N VAL A 23 -8.70 24.77 -22.37
CA VAL A 23 -9.17 24.09 -21.14
C VAL A 23 -9.86 22.78 -21.47
N VAL A 24 -10.74 22.74 -22.48
CA VAL A 24 -11.42 21.50 -22.89
C VAL A 24 -10.40 20.50 -23.43
N SER A 25 -9.46 20.94 -24.27
CA SER A 25 -8.46 20.07 -24.87
C SER A 25 -7.52 19.47 -23.81
N THR A 26 -7.03 20.28 -22.88
CA THR A 26 -6.15 19.80 -21.79
C THR A 26 -6.88 18.89 -20.82
N SER A 27 -8.13 19.20 -20.50
CA SER A 27 -8.96 18.34 -19.65
C SER A 27 -9.24 16.98 -20.30
N ALA A 28 -9.56 16.97 -21.61
CA ALA A 28 -9.81 15.75 -22.35
C ALA A 28 -8.54 14.87 -22.45
N LEU A 29 -7.39 15.47 -22.76
CA LEU A 29 -6.10 14.79 -22.77
C LEU A 29 -5.74 14.22 -21.39
N SER A 30 -5.89 15.02 -20.33
CA SER A 30 -5.64 14.59 -18.95
C SER A 30 -6.53 13.41 -18.57
N LEU A 31 -7.83 13.47 -18.91
CA LEU A 31 -8.77 12.38 -18.65
C LEU A 31 -8.38 11.12 -19.43
N PHE A 32 -8.02 11.26 -20.71
CA PHE A 32 -7.58 10.14 -21.54
C PHE A 32 -6.34 9.46 -20.94
N PHE A 33 -5.33 10.25 -20.58
CA PHE A 33 -4.12 9.73 -19.93
C PHE A 33 -4.45 9.08 -18.59
N TYR A 34 -5.29 9.70 -17.77
CA TYR A 34 -5.71 9.14 -16.49
C TYR A 34 -6.36 7.77 -16.66
N LEU A 35 -7.35 7.63 -17.56
CA LEU A 35 -8.02 6.36 -17.79
C LEU A 35 -7.07 5.28 -18.32
N HIS A 36 -6.12 5.64 -19.18
CA HIS A 36 -5.23 4.65 -19.79
C HIS A 36 -4.03 4.25 -18.90
N LEU A 37 -3.53 5.18 -18.09
CA LEU A 37 -2.38 4.94 -17.21
C LEU A 37 -2.78 4.39 -15.84
N LYS A 38 -3.97 4.74 -15.33
CA LYS A 38 -4.44 4.32 -14.00
C LYS A 38 -4.33 2.81 -13.83
N ASP A 39 -4.88 2.05 -14.78
CA ASP A 39 -4.96 0.60 -14.64
C ASP A 39 -3.57 -0.05 -14.73
N ARG A 40 -2.69 0.46 -15.61
CA ARG A 40 -1.31 -0.05 -15.70
C ARG A 40 -0.50 0.25 -14.44
N VAL A 41 -0.60 1.47 -13.90
CA VAL A 41 0.11 1.86 -12.69
C VAL A 41 -0.39 1.07 -11.49
N TYR A 42 -1.71 0.89 -11.37
CA TYR A 42 -2.32 0.11 -10.31
C TYR A 42 -1.90 -1.35 -10.38
N TYR A 43 -2.01 -1.98 -11.56
CA TYR A 43 -1.66 -3.38 -11.76
C TYR A 43 -0.16 -3.65 -11.53
N SER A 44 0.72 -2.78 -12.03
CA SER A 44 2.17 -2.87 -11.79
C SER A 44 2.52 -2.76 -10.30
N SER A 45 1.86 -1.84 -9.59
CA SER A 45 2.06 -1.67 -8.14
C SER A 45 1.54 -2.88 -7.37
N TRP A 46 0.38 -3.42 -7.78
CA TRP A 46 -0.20 -4.62 -7.20
C TRP A 46 0.72 -5.84 -7.35
N GLN A 47 1.25 -6.10 -8.55
CA GLN A 47 2.18 -7.21 -8.79
C GLN A 47 3.44 -7.11 -7.93
N ARG A 48 3.99 -5.91 -7.74
CA ARG A 48 5.15 -5.69 -6.87
C ARG A 48 4.83 -5.98 -5.40
N LEU A 49 3.65 -5.56 -4.95
CA LEU A 49 3.17 -5.84 -3.59
C LEU A 49 2.95 -7.35 -3.37
N GLU A 50 2.44 -8.05 -4.38
CA GLU A 50 2.24 -9.50 -4.35
C GLU A 50 3.56 -10.26 -4.27
N LEU A 51 4.55 -9.89 -5.09
CA LEU A 51 5.89 -10.48 -4.99
C LEU A 51 6.52 -10.24 -3.62
N PHE A 52 6.39 -9.02 -3.10
CA PHE A 52 6.90 -8.68 -1.78
C PHE A 52 6.21 -9.46 -0.65
N SER A 53 4.89 -9.66 -0.73
CA SER A 53 4.15 -10.44 0.27
C SER A 53 4.58 -11.92 0.24
N LEU A 54 4.82 -12.48 -0.94
CA LEU A 54 5.35 -13.84 -1.12
C LEU A 54 6.75 -14.00 -0.51
N GLU A 55 7.65 -13.04 -0.72
CA GLU A 55 8.98 -13.02 -0.12
C GLU A 55 8.90 -12.97 1.42
N LEU A 56 8.04 -12.11 1.97
CA LEU A 56 7.82 -12.04 3.41
C LEU A 56 7.23 -13.33 3.99
N ASP A 57 6.36 -14.00 3.25
CA ASP A 57 5.84 -15.29 3.66
C ASP A 57 6.94 -16.34 3.72
N TRP A 58 7.84 -16.34 2.74
CA TRP A 58 9.04 -17.17 2.72
C TRP A 58 9.97 -16.89 3.90
N VAL A 59 10.24 -15.62 4.22
CA VAL A 59 11.04 -15.24 5.40
C VAL A 59 10.36 -15.73 6.68
N GLY A 60 9.04 -15.57 6.80
CA GLY A 60 8.29 -16.08 7.94
C GLY A 60 8.40 -17.61 8.09
N LYS A 61 8.30 -18.35 6.98
CA LYS A 61 8.48 -19.81 6.97
C LYS A 61 9.91 -20.20 7.34
N PHE A 62 10.92 -19.51 6.80
CA PHE A 62 12.32 -19.74 7.12
C PHE A 62 12.60 -19.54 8.62
N VAL A 63 12.08 -18.46 9.19
CA VAL A 63 12.21 -18.18 10.63
C VAL A 63 11.54 -19.28 11.46
N LYS A 64 10.34 -19.72 11.06
CA LYS A 64 9.59 -20.75 11.78
C LYS A 64 10.27 -22.12 11.74
N HIS A 65 10.76 -22.52 10.57
CA HIS A 65 11.18 -23.89 10.30
C HIS A 65 12.69 -24.12 10.44
N HIS A 66 13.51 -23.08 10.33
CA HIS A 66 14.97 -23.19 10.40
C HIS A 66 15.54 -22.36 11.53
N LEU A 67 15.31 -21.04 11.54
CA LEU A 67 15.97 -20.15 12.48
C LEU A 67 15.54 -20.41 13.93
N ARG A 68 14.24 -20.51 14.18
CA ARG A 68 13.71 -20.69 15.53
C ARG A 68 14.12 -22.05 16.14
N PRO A 69 14.01 -23.19 15.42
CA PRO A 69 14.52 -24.48 15.90
C PRO A 69 16.03 -24.45 16.18
N ALA A 70 16.84 -23.94 15.24
CA ALA A 70 18.29 -23.86 15.42
C ALA A 70 18.68 -22.99 16.63
N LEU A 71 17.96 -21.89 16.87
CA LEU A 71 18.18 -21.06 18.05
C LEU A 71 17.83 -21.81 19.34
N PHE A 72 16.73 -22.57 19.35
CA PHE A 72 16.35 -23.36 20.51
C PHE A 72 17.34 -24.49 20.80
N GLU A 73 17.86 -25.18 19.78
CA GLU A 73 18.90 -26.19 19.93
C GLU A 73 20.17 -25.57 20.55
N LEU A 74 20.66 -24.47 19.99
CA LEU A 74 21.83 -23.75 20.52
C LEU A 74 21.66 -23.28 21.97
N ILE A 75 20.45 -22.85 22.33
CA ILE A 75 20.13 -22.37 23.67
C ILE A 75 20.03 -23.53 24.66
N HIS A 76 19.40 -24.64 24.23
CA HIS A 76 19.33 -25.87 25.02
C HIS A 76 20.73 -26.41 25.31
N ASP A 77 21.58 -26.49 24.28
CA ASP A 77 22.97 -26.96 24.40
C ASP A 77 23.81 -26.08 25.32
N ARG A 78 23.55 -24.77 25.35
CA ARG A 78 24.26 -23.81 26.22
C ARG A 78 23.60 -23.57 27.58
N LYS A 79 22.52 -24.28 27.91
CA LYS A 79 21.72 -24.11 29.16
C LYS A 79 21.36 -22.66 29.46
N LEU A 80 21.09 -21.85 28.44
CA LEU A 80 20.70 -20.46 28.60
C LEU A 80 19.20 -20.39 28.93
N ILE A 81 18.83 -19.61 29.96
CA ILE A 81 17.42 -19.35 30.27
C ILE A 81 16.92 -18.31 29.27
N LEU A 82 15.99 -18.71 28.39
CA LEU A 82 15.30 -17.77 27.51
C LEU A 82 14.35 -16.90 28.34
N SER A 83 14.53 -15.58 28.28
CA SER A 83 13.47 -14.68 28.70
C SER A 83 12.29 -14.77 27.73
N GLU A 84 11.08 -14.60 28.27
CA GLU A 84 9.83 -14.57 27.50
C GLU A 84 9.87 -13.50 26.39
N GLU A 85 10.62 -12.42 26.62
CA GLU A 85 10.90 -11.36 25.64
C GLU A 85 11.68 -11.87 24.42
N THR A 86 12.68 -12.73 24.62
CA THR A 86 13.51 -13.28 23.54
C THR A 86 12.67 -14.23 22.66
N LEU A 87 11.82 -15.03 23.30
CA LEU A 87 10.81 -15.88 22.65
C LEU A 87 9.82 -15.09 21.79
N GLN A 88 9.35 -13.95 22.30
CA GLN A 88 8.48 -13.05 21.54
C GLN A 88 9.21 -12.34 20.40
N PHE A 89 10.50 -12.01 20.56
CA PHE A 89 11.31 -11.35 19.53
C PHE A 89 11.48 -12.23 18.28
N ILE A 90 11.63 -13.54 18.48
CA ILE A 90 11.77 -14.54 17.40
C ILE A 90 10.41 -14.95 16.81
N SER A 91 9.30 -14.39 17.31
CA SER A 91 7.99 -14.69 16.74
C SER A 91 7.93 -14.24 15.28
N THR A 92 7.40 -15.11 14.42
CA THR A 92 7.23 -14.83 12.99
C THR A 92 6.43 -13.56 12.75
N THR A 93 5.48 -13.25 13.65
CA THR A 93 4.67 -12.03 13.62
C THR A 93 5.53 -10.78 13.84
N ARG A 94 6.43 -10.78 14.82
CA ARG A 94 7.28 -9.61 15.13
C ARG A 94 8.35 -9.41 14.07
N VAL A 95 8.93 -10.49 13.54
CA VAL A 95 9.87 -10.44 12.41
C VAL A 95 9.20 -9.87 11.17
N ARG A 96 8.00 -10.36 10.81
CA ARG A 96 7.23 -9.81 9.68
C ARG A 96 6.90 -8.34 9.89
N LYS A 97 6.44 -7.94 11.08
CA LYS A 97 6.12 -6.54 11.41
C LYS A 97 7.37 -5.65 11.30
N ALA A 98 8.52 -6.11 11.78
CA ALA A 98 9.79 -5.38 11.69
C ALA A 98 10.24 -5.21 10.23
N LEU A 99 10.15 -6.25 9.40
CA LEU A 99 10.44 -6.17 7.97
C LEU A 99 9.51 -5.19 7.25
N PHE A 100 8.21 -5.25 7.52
CA PHE A 100 7.26 -4.28 6.96
C PHE A 100 7.58 -2.85 7.37
N PHE A 101 7.99 -2.62 8.62
CA PHE A 101 8.39 -1.31 9.09
C PHE A 101 9.62 -0.77 8.36
N GLU A 102 10.64 -1.60 8.12
CA GLU A 102 11.81 -1.20 7.34
C GLU A 102 11.47 -0.91 5.87
N VAL A 103 10.52 -1.65 5.29
CA VAL A 103 10.04 -1.38 3.93
C VAL A 103 9.21 -0.11 3.86
N GLN A 104 8.36 0.14 4.85
CA GLN A 104 7.57 1.36 4.95
C GLN A 104 8.44 2.62 5.09
N LYS A 105 9.59 2.54 5.78
CA LYS A 105 10.57 3.64 5.79
C LYS A 105 11.09 3.98 4.40
N LYS A 106 11.29 2.97 3.55
CA LYS A 106 11.79 3.13 2.19
C LYS A 106 10.70 3.57 1.20
N TYR A 107 9.46 3.15 1.45
CA TYR A 107 8.30 3.44 0.64
C TYR A 107 7.20 4.06 1.51
N SER A 108 7.23 5.39 1.67
CA SER A 108 6.31 6.15 2.54
C SER A 108 4.83 5.95 2.20
N ASP A 109 4.56 5.68 0.93
CA ASP A 109 3.20 5.59 0.39
C ASP A 109 2.58 4.20 0.65
N LEU A 110 3.40 3.25 1.12
CA LEU A 110 3.00 1.90 1.42
C LEU A 110 2.53 1.81 2.87
N ILE A 111 1.23 1.61 3.05
CA ILE A 111 0.62 1.41 4.36
C ILE A 111 0.33 -0.08 4.51
N PHE A 112 1.04 -0.73 5.44
CA PHE A 112 0.76 -2.12 5.81
C PHE A 112 -0.06 -2.15 7.10
N GLU A 113 -1.24 -2.75 7.03
CA GLU A 113 -2.10 -2.97 8.20
C GLU A 113 -2.61 -4.40 8.22
N ARG A 114 -2.56 -5.02 9.40
CA ARG A 114 -3.15 -6.33 9.62
C ARG A 114 -4.56 -6.13 10.14
N MET A 115 -5.53 -6.77 9.51
CA MET A 115 -6.94 -6.65 9.89
C MET A 115 -7.57 -8.01 10.14
N SER A 116 -8.47 -8.07 11.12
CA SER A 116 -9.30 -9.23 11.43
C SER A 116 -10.64 -8.75 12.00
N PRO A 117 -11.76 -9.45 11.73
CA PRO A 117 -13.04 -9.17 12.39
C PRO A 117 -12.99 -9.43 13.91
N TYR A 118 -12.15 -10.36 14.35
CA TYR A 118 -11.99 -10.76 15.76
C TYR A 118 -10.49 -10.82 16.12
N PRO A 119 -9.79 -9.69 16.24
CA PRO A 119 -8.37 -9.69 16.55
C PRO A 119 -8.12 -9.86 18.06
N LEU A 120 -6.97 -10.45 18.40
CA LEU A 120 -6.46 -10.45 19.79
C LEU A 120 -5.90 -9.09 20.19
N ASN A 121 -5.34 -8.32 19.25
CA ASN A 121 -4.92 -6.94 19.45
C ASN A 121 -5.97 -5.99 18.84
N PRO A 122 -6.61 -5.11 19.62
CA PRO A 122 -7.63 -4.16 19.15
C PRO A 122 -7.17 -3.27 17.98
N GLU A 123 -5.88 -2.98 17.86
CA GLU A 123 -5.32 -2.19 16.75
C GLU A 123 -5.55 -2.84 15.38
N ASN A 124 -5.75 -4.17 15.34
CA ASN A 124 -5.98 -4.93 14.12
C ASN A 124 -7.48 -5.13 13.82
N GLN A 125 -8.37 -4.39 14.47
CA GLN A 125 -9.81 -4.47 14.21
C GLN A 125 -10.09 -4.08 12.75
N LEU A 126 -10.92 -4.87 12.07
CA LEU A 126 -11.30 -4.60 10.69
C LEU A 126 -11.92 -3.20 10.55
N LYS A 127 -11.27 -2.35 9.76
CA LYS A 127 -11.72 -0.97 9.48
C LYS A 127 -12.78 -0.95 8.39
N GLU A 128 -13.57 0.13 8.34
CA GLU A 128 -14.72 0.21 7.44
C GLU A 128 -14.37 0.08 5.96
N TYR A 129 -13.30 0.75 5.51
CA TYR A 129 -12.87 0.69 4.12
C TYR A 129 -12.40 -0.70 3.65
N ALA A 130 -12.07 -1.59 4.59
CA ALA A 130 -11.59 -2.93 4.30
C ALA A 130 -12.71 -3.99 4.38
N LYS A 131 -13.92 -3.61 4.80
CA LYS A 131 -15.06 -4.55 4.93
C LYS A 131 -15.42 -5.20 3.59
N ASP A 132 -15.41 -4.43 2.50
CA ASP A 132 -15.75 -4.93 1.17
C ASP A 132 -14.72 -5.92 0.64
N VAL A 133 -13.43 -5.61 0.83
CA VAL A 133 -12.32 -6.51 0.48
C VAL A 133 -12.38 -7.80 1.30
N TYR A 134 -12.67 -7.68 2.60
CA TYR A 134 -12.83 -8.83 3.48
C TYR A 134 -14.01 -9.73 3.06
N ARG A 135 -15.15 -9.12 2.67
CA ARG A 135 -16.30 -9.88 2.16
C ARG A 135 -15.94 -10.63 0.87
N GLN A 136 -15.29 -9.97 -0.09
CA GLN A 136 -14.82 -10.61 -1.33
C GLN A 136 -13.85 -11.77 -1.09
N PHE A 137 -13.03 -11.69 -0.03
CA PHE A 137 -12.13 -12.77 0.36
C PHE A 137 -12.87 -13.99 0.93
N LEU A 138 -14.02 -13.80 1.59
CA LEU A 138 -14.82 -14.91 2.13
C LEU A 138 -15.71 -15.59 1.07
N GLU A 139 -16.07 -14.87 0.02
CA GLU A 139 -16.92 -15.38 -1.07
C GLU A 139 -16.15 -16.19 -2.13
N ASN A 140 -14.81 -16.11 -2.13
CA ASN A 140 -13.90 -16.92 -2.95
C ASN A 140 -13.28 -18.07 -2.14
#